data_AF-A0A8T6SM69-F1
#
_entry.id   AF-A0A8T6SM69-F1
#
_cell.length_a   1.000
_cell.length_b   1.000
_cell.length_c   1.000
_cell.angle_alpha   90.00
_cell.angle_beta   90.00
_cell.angle_gamma   90.00
#
_symmetry.space_group_name_H-M   'P 1'
#
loop_
_entity.id
_entity.type
_entity.pdbx_description
1 polymer ?
#
loop_
_entity_poly.entity_id
_entity_poly.type
_entity_poly.pdbx_seq_one_letter_code
_entity_poly.pdbx_strand_id
1 'polypeptide(L)'
;MKVGEYSALAVTTKYWRPGEEFIGLIVGCVKGKIIDGDFIVVSEKAISTAKNVVDEGLIEPSLNSRLIAKFWMRMIWGYILGPLCHLQQRLLRHLREYP
;
A
#
# COMPACT_ATOMS: atom_id res chain seq x y z
N MET A 1 23.00 26.47 10.21
CA MET A 1 21.53 26.35 10.16
C MET A 1 21.13 25.18 11.03
N LYS A 2 20.44 25.43 12.16
CA LYS A 2 19.86 24.34 12.95
C LYS A 2 18.78 23.69 12.07
N VAL A 3 18.87 22.38 11.87
CA VAL A 3 17.77 21.59 11.32
C VAL A 3 16.58 21.85 12.25
N GLY A 4 15.56 22.56 11.76
CA GLY A 4 14.39 22.90 12.55
C GLY A 4 13.73 21.62 13.05
N GLU A 5 13.29 21.61 14.31
CA GLU A 5 12.50 20.51 14.84
C GLU A 5 11.18 20.44 14.06
N TYR A 6 11.05 19.46 13.18
CA TYR A 6 9.79 19.16 12.51
C TYR A 6 8.93 18.30 13.43
N SER A 7 7.68 18.69 13.63
CA SER A 7 6.68 17.89 14.33
C SER A 7 5.74 17.26 13.32
N ALA A 8 5.38 15.99 13.54
CA ALA A 8 4.45 15.27 12.69
C ALA A 8 3.11 15.09 13.41
N LEU A 9 2.02 15.54 12.76
CA LEU A 9 0.66 15.32 13.24
C LEU A 9 0.00 14.22 12.42
N ALA A 10 -0.34 13.10 13.07
CA ALA A 10 -1.12 12.04 12.44
C ALA A 10 -2.59 12.47 12.32
N VAL A 11 -3.10 12.54 11.09
CA VAL A 11 -4.51 12.90 10.81
C VAL A 11 -5.28 11.64 10.45
N THR A 12 -6.23 11.27 11.31
CA THR A 12 -7.14 10.14 11.04
C THR A 12 -8.19 10.54 10.01
N THR A 13 -8.37 9.70 8.99
CA THR A 13 -9.42 9.84 7.97
C THR A 13 -10.29 8.59 7.93
N LYS A 14 -11.45 8.68 7.27
CA LYS A 14 -12.26 7.50 6.94
C LYS A 14 -11.51 6.60 5.95
N TYR A 15 -11.94 5.35 5.79
CA TYR A 15 -11.44 4.50 4.70
C TYR A 15 -11.79 5.09 3.33
N TRP A 16 -10.78 5.19 2.47
CA TRP A 16 -10.95 5.66 1.09
C TRP A 16 -11.46 4.52 0.22
N ARG A 17 -12.44 4.81 -0.61
CA ARG A 17 -12.99 3.84 -1.57
C ARG A 17 -12.55 4.18 -2.99
N PRO A 18 -12.43 3.19 -3.88
CA PRO A 18 -12.18 3.44 -5.30
C PRO A 18 -13.21 4.42 -5.86
N GLY A 19 -12.76 5.42 -6.62
CA GLY A 19 -13.59 6.45 -7.21
C GLY A 19 -13.99 7.61 -6.29
N GLU A 20 -13.56 7.63 -5.03
CA GLU A 20 -13.80 8.78 -4.15
C GLU A 20 -12.90 9.99 -4.47
N GLU A 21 -13.46 11.19 -4.31
CA GLU A 21 -12.73 12.46 -4.40
C GLU A 21 -11.89 12.65 -3.13
N PHE A 22 -10.63 12.22 -3.20
CA PHE A 22 -9.72 12.18 -2.04
C PHE A 22 -9.14 13.56 -1.68
N ILE A 23 -9.07 14.53 -2.61
CA ILE A 23 -8.49 15.85 -2.32
C ILE A 23 -9.39 16.60 -1.35
N GLY A 24 -10.71 16.65 -1.60
CA GLY A 24 -11.69 17.25 -0.72
C GLY A 24 -11.75 16.58 0.65
N LEU A 25 -11.59 15.26 0.72
CA LEU A 25 -11.48 14.54 1.99
C LEU A 25 -10.24 14.97 2.79
N ILE A 26 -9.07 15.05 2.14
CA ILE A 26 -7.84 15.52 2.79
C ILE A 26 -8.03 16.95 3.29
N VAL A 27 -8.48 17.87 2.41
CA VAL A 27 -8.71 19.28 2.75
C VAL A 27 -9.68 19.40 3.93
N GLY A 28 -10.77 18.65 3.94
CA GLY A 28 -11.73 18.62 5.04
C GLY A 28 -11.13 18.15 6.36
N CYS A 29 -10.25 17.13 6.33
CA CYS A 29 -9.65 16.57 7.53
C CYS A 29 -8.50 17.42 8.12
N VAL A 30 -7.79 18.17 7.29
CA VAL A 30 -6.67 19.05 7.70
C VAL A 30 -7.11 20.48 7.99
N LYS A 31 -8.31 20.90 7.57
CA LYS A 31 -8.84 22.24 7.80
C LYS A 31 -8.78 22.60 9.30
N GLY A 32 -8.12 23.71 9.61
CA GLY A 32 -7.95 24.19 10.99
C GLY A 32 -6.85 23.49 11.80
N LYS A 33 -6.05 22.61 11.18
CA LYS A 33 -4.92 21.91 11.83
C LYS A 33 -3.56 22.23 11.21
N ILE A 34 -3.52 23.01 10.14
CA ILE A 34 -2.31 23.35 9.37
C ILE A 34 -2.17 24.86 9.25
N ILE A 35 -0.93 25.32 9.11
CA ILE A 35 -0.58 26.71 8.81
C ILE A 35 0.13 26.81 7.46
N ASP A 36 0.19 28.03 6.92
CA ASP A 36 0.90 28.28 5.66
C ASP A 36 2.39 27.93 5.81
N GLY A 37 2.89 27.08 4.90
CA GLY A 37 4.24 26.54 4.94
C GLY A 37 4.35 25.10 5.45
N ASP A 38 3.25 24.51 5.95
CA ASP A 38 3.22 23.10 6.33
C ASP A 38 3.14 22.17 5.11
N PHE A 39 3.66 20.95 5.28
CA PHE A 39 3.62 19.89 4.27
C PHE A 39 2.63 18.81 4.63
N ILE A 40 1.83 18.40 3.64
CA ILE A 40 0.94 17.24 3.77
C ILE A 40 1.61 16.04 3.11
N VAL A 41 1.90 15.00 3.89
CA VAL A 41 2.49 13.76 3.39
C VAL A 41 1.39 12.70 3.29
N VAL A 42 1.20 12.18 2.08
CA VAL A 42 0.23 11.12 1.77
C VAL A 42 0.97 9.94 1.17
N SER A 43 0.66 8.72 1.64
CA SER A 43 1.21 7.51 1.03
C SER A 43 0.68 7.35 -0.40
N GLU A 44 1.57 7.03 -1.34
CA GLU A 44 1.19 6.68 -2.71
C GLU A 44 0.12 5.58 -2.73
N LYS A 45 0.21 4.61 -1.81
CA LYS A 45 -0.78 3.53 -1.67
C LYS A 45 -2.19 4.08 -1.42
N ALA A 46 -2.34 5.16 -0.65
CA ALA A 46 -3.65 5.75 -0.39
C ALA A 46 -4.25 6.36 -1.67
N ILE A 47 -3.44 7.11 -2.43
CA ILE A 47 -3.85 7.69 -3.72
C ILE A 47 -4.18 6.58 -4.72
N SER A 48 -3.37 5.52 -4.78
CA SER A 48 -3.59 4.37 -5.64
C SER A 48 -4.89 3.62 -5.28
N THR A 49 -5.21 3.46 -4.00
CA THR A 49 -6.50 2.87 -3.58
C THR A 49 -7.71 3.68 -4.05
N ALA A 50 -7.62 5.02 -4.05
CA ALA A 50 -8.71 5.87 -4.52
C ALA A 50 -8.87 5.88 -6.04
N LYS A 51 -7.78 5.74 -6.82
CA LYS A 51 -7.80 5.94 -8.28
C LYS A 51 -7.58 4.69 -9.12
N ASN A 52 -6.71 3.79 -8.67
CA ASN A 52 -6.09 2.75 -9.50
C ASN A 52 -6.45 1.32 -9.06
N VAL A 53 -7.47 1.14 -8.22
CA VAL A 53 -7.97 -0.20 -7.90
C VAL A 53 -8.71 -0.73 -9.12
N VAL A 54 -8.22 -1.85 -9.63
CA VAL A 54 -8.77 -2.55 -10.80
C VAL A 54 -9.30 -3.91 -10.35
N ASP A 55 -10.37 -4.36 -11.00
CA ASP A 55 -10.87 -5.73 -10.81
C ASP A 55 -9.96 -6.74 -11.53
N GLU A 56 -9.24 -7.53 -10.75
CA GLU A 56 -8.32 -8.56 -11.25
C GLU A 56 -9.05 -9.68 -12.00
N GLY A 57 -10.35 -9.89 -11.77
CA GLY A 57 -11.15 -10.90 -12.47
C GLY A 57 -11.36 -10.60 -13.95
N LEU A 58 -11.19 -9.34 -14.36
CA LEU A 58 -11.31 -8.91 -15.76
C LEU A 58 -10.01 -9.14 -16.57
N ILE A 59 -8.92 -9.55 -15.91
CA ILE A 59 -7.61 -9.68 -16.53
C ILE A 59 -7.31 -11.16 -16.77
N GLU A 60 -7.12 -11.54 -18.04
CA GLU A 60 -6.74 -12.91 -18.39
C GLU A 60 -5.27 -13.17 -18.05
N PRO A 61 -4.96 -14.19 -17.23
CA PRO A 61 -3.59 -14.47 -16.83
C PRO A 61 -2.81 -15.14 -17.97
N SER A 62 -1.65 -14.55 -18.31
CA SER A 62 -0.70 -15.14 -19.25
C SER A 62 -0.02 -16.40 -18.67
N LEU A 63 0.57 -17.23 -19.54
CA LEU A 63 1.32 -18.43 -19.09
C LEU A 63 2.47 -18.06 -18.14
N ASN A 64 3.14 -16.94 -18.39
CA ASN A 64 4.23 -16.46 -17.54
C ASN A 64 3.72 -16.01 -16.17
N SER A 65 2.57 -15.33 -16.09
CA SER A 65 2.02 -14.93 -14.80
C SER A 65 1.62 -16.14 -13.95
N ARG A 66 1.08 -17.20 -14.58
CA ARG A 66 0.80 -18.48 -13.90
C ARG A 66 2.06 -19.15 -13.37
N LEU A 67 3.15 -19.11 -14.13
CA LEU A 67 4.44 -19.67 -13.70
C LEU A 67 5.00 -18.89 -12.51
N ILE A 68 4.99 -17.56 -12.56
CA ILE A 68 5.44 -16.72 -11.45
C ILE A 68 4.58 -16.98 -10.21
N ALA A 69 3.26 -17.00 -10.34
CA ALA A 69 2.34 -17.22 -9.22
C ALA A 69 2.52 -18.60 -8.56
N LYS A 70 2.62 -19.68 -9.36
CA LYS A 70 2.68 -21.04 -8.80
C LYS A 70 4.08 -21.48 -8.40
N PHE A 71 5.09 -21.19 -9.21
CA PHE A 71 6.45 -21.67 -9.00
C PHE A 71 7.25 -20.68 -8.14
N TRP A 72 7.28 -19.42 -8.56
CA TRP A 72 8.14 -18.42 -7.92
C TRP A 72 7.61 -18.01 -6.53
N MET A 73 6.32 -17.69 -6.41
CA MET A 73 5.75 -17.25 -5.14
C MET A 73 5.67 -18.39 -4.10
N ARG A 74 5.19 -19.57 -4.50
CA ARG A 74 5.01 -20.67 -3.53
C ARG A 74 6.33 -21.31 -3.11
N MET A 75 7.24 -21.58 -4.05
CA MET A 75 8.49 -22.30 -3.73
C MET A 75 9.62 -21.36 -3.33
N ILE A 76 10.00 -20.43 -4.21
CA ILE A 76 11.18 -19.58 -3.98
C ILE A 76 10.91 -18.62 -2.83
N TRP A 77 9.79 -17.89 -2.86
CA TRP A 77 9.45 -16.97 -1.77
C TRP A 77 8.96 -17.69 -0.51
N GLY A 78 8.13 -18.73 -0.64
CA GLY A 78 7.57 -19.45 0.51
C GLY A 78 8.57 -20.25 1.34
N TYR A 79 9.66 -20.75 0.75
CA TYR A 79 10.61 -21.64 1.44
C TYR A 79 12.06 -21.15 1.46
N ILE A 80 12.51 -20.37 0.47
CA ILE A 80 13.91 -19.96 0.37
C ILE A 80 14.10 -18.53 0.84
N LEU A 81 13.52 -17.56 0.10
CA LEU A 81 13.74 -16.15 0.35
C LEU A 81 13.00 -15.66 1.59
N GLY A 82 11.79 -16.17 1.84
CA GLY A 82 10.99 -15.73 2.97
C GLY A 82 11.65 -15.97 4.33
N PRO A 83 12.17 -17.18 4.61
CA PRO A 83 12.96 -17.42 5.81
C PRO A 83 14.27 -16.63 5.86
N LEU A 84 14.96 -16.48 4.71
CA LEU A 84 16.21 -15.72 4.62
C LEU A 84 16.02 -14.24 4.98
N CYS A 85 14.89 -13.65 4.59
CA CYS A 85 14.51 -12.29 4.92
C CYS A 85 13.82 -12.15 6.29
N HIS A 86 13.77 -13.22 7.11
CA HIS A 86 13.10 -13.24 8.41
C HIS A 86 11.63 -12.78 8.36
N LEU A 87 10.91 -13.13 7.28
CA LEU A 87 9.50 -12.81 7.16
C LEU A 87 8.66 -13.52 8.23
N GLN A 88 7.63 -12.84 8.72
CA GLN A 88 6.71 -13.42 9.71
C GLN A 88 6.06 -14.70 9.18
N GLN A 89 5.89 -15.69 10.06
CA GLN A 89 5.31 -16.99 9.72
C GLN A 89 3.92 -16.90 9.06
N ARG A 90 3.11 -15.89 9.45
CA ARG A 90 1.80 -15.64 8.83
C ARG A 90 1.95 -15.25 7.35
N LEU A 91 2.88 -14.36 7.04
CA LEU A 91 3.15 -13.96 5.66
C LEU A 91 3.70 -15.13 4.83
N LEU A 92 4.58 -15.93 5.42
CA LEU A 92 5.09 -17.15 4.77
C LEU A 92 3.98 -18.14 4.43
N ARG A 93 2.98 -18.31 5.31
CA ARG A 93 1.82 -19.16 5.05
C ARG A 93 1.02 -18.65 3.86
N HIS A 94 0.71 -17.35 3.82
CA HIS A 94 -0.01 -16.74 2.71
C HIS A 94 0.76 -16.85 1.38
N LEU A 95 2.09 -16.71 1.39
CA LEU A 95 2.92 -16.88 0.19
C LEU A 95 2.89 -18.32 -0.35
N ARG A 96 2.82 -19.33 0.53
CA ARG A 96 2.70 -20.73 0.14
C ARG A 96 1.32 -21.08 -0.41
N GLU A 97 0.28 -20.40 0.08
CA GLU A 97 -1.11 -20.53 -0.34
C GLU A 97 -1.49 -19.60 -1.51
N TYR A 98 -0.51 -18.90 -2.11
CA TYR A 98 -0.74 -17.93 -3.17
C TYR A 98 -1.47 -18.57 -4.38
N PRO A 99 -2.58 -18.00 -4.88
CA PRO A 99 -3.43 -18.63 -5.90
C PRO A 99 -2.71 -18.96 -7.22
#